data_AF-A0A177CF75-F1
#
_entry.id   AF-A0A177CF75-F1
#
_cell.length_a   1.000
_cell.length_b   1.000
_cell.length_c   1.000
_cell.angle_alpha   90.00
_cell.angle_beta   90.00
_cell.angle_gamma   90.00
#
_symmetry.space_group_name_H-M   'P 1'
#
loop_
_entity.id
_entity.type
_entity.pdbx_description
1 polymer ?
#
loop_
_entity_poly.entity_id
_entity_poly.type
_entity_poly.pdbx_seq_one_letter_code
_entity_poly.pdbx_strand_id
1 'polypeptide(L)'
;MPSGYISLYENSQRSFLFYVVANVGPRGSIRPLAVAYRQGNDVSPSPQARIENLVNDILSLLKVLSEPANRASLEAERARAKEWYLQRQEAGTEARSDALPDSPQPPFRGWKDEWTPIWQPELPQNVAPRDFPVTSTCLVEGLLRGNESTRTSDVQFQPLSTPFHGDCLEYGMVVINVSNIERIKYGIVAFPIRYMADVIYHSPDGEWDPVEDDPPRKEPDKVLVDKRPRVPLSILGYLDRYFPSALVLRKDSKVLELEACPCVKDPSVLDYIWPFDPKDASPVESSEQSCSSKCNIM
;
A
#
# COMPACT_ATOMS: atom_id res chain seq x y z
N MET A 1 7.14 19.69 -34.31
CA MET A 1 7.53 19.26 -32.95
C MET A 1 6.80 17.96 -32.67
N PRO A 2 7.48 16.93 -32.13
CA PRO A 2 6.83 15.71 -31.69
C PRO A 2 5.78 16.00 -30.60
N SER A 3 4.77 15.14 -30.51
CA SER A 3 3.70 15.23 -29.53
C SER A 3 3.28 13.84 -29.08
N GLY A 4 2.90 13.68 -27.82
CA GLY A 4 2.47 12.39 -27.30
C GLY A 4 1.73 12.49 -25.98
N TYR A 5 0.99 11.43 -25.68
CA TYR A 5 0.35 11.21 -24.39
C TYR A 5 1.33 10.45 -23.49
N ILE A 6 1.98 11.17 -22.58
CA ILE A 6 3.10 10.65 -21.78
C ILE A 6 2.91 10.95 -20.29
N SER A 7 3.70 10.28 -19.44
CA SER A 7 3.74 10.54 -18.00
C SER A 7 4.61 11.76 -17.72
N LEU A 8 4.02 12.85 -17.22
CA LEU A 8 4.76 14.05 -16.83
C LEU A 8 5.39 13.92 -15.44
N TYR A 9 4.75 13.14 -14.57
CA TYR A 9 5.19 12.94 -13.19
C TYR A 9 4.59 11.68 -12.60
N GLU A 10 5.33 11.02 -11.71
CA GLU A 10 4.92 9.80 -11.01
C GLU A 10 5.10 9.99 -9.51
N ASN A 11 4.09 9.60 -8.72
CA ASN A 11 4.13 9.73 -7.27
C ASN A 11 3.53 8.49 -6.58
N SER A 12 4.00 8.20 -5.37
CA SER A 12 3.39 7.19 -4.52
C SER A 12 1.97 7.63 -4.11
N GLN A 13 1.11 6.68 -3.75
CA GLN A 13 -0.16 7.03 -3.09
C GLN A 13 0.06 7.95 -1.91
N ARG A 14 -0.90 8.84 -1.71
CA ARG A 14 -0.91 9.79 -0.61
C ARG A 14 -1.13 9.06 0.72
N SER A 15 -2.15 8.21 0.75
CA SER A 15 -2.63 7.57 1.97
C SER A 15 -2.36 6.07 1.94
N PHE A 16 -2.46 5.40 3.08
CA PHE A 16 -2.23 3.95 3.16
C PHE A 16 -3.17 3.28 4.14
N LEU A 17 -3.67 2.11 3.78
CA LEU A 17 -4.32 1.19 4.71
C LEU A 17 -3.28 0.28 5.36
N PHE A 18 -3.21 0.31 6.67
CA PHE A 18 -2.37 -0.58 7.46
C PHE A 18 -3.20 -1.72 8.03
N TYR A 19 -2.87 -2.93 7.62
CA TYR A 19 -3.46 -4.16 8.12
C TYR A 19 -2.47 -4.87 9.03
N VAL A 20 -2.82 -5.03 10.31
CA VAL A 20 -2.12 -5.98 11.17
C VAL A 20 -2.83 -7.32 11.07
N VAL A 21 -2.13 -8.38 10.68
CA VAL A 21 -2.72 -9.68 10.34
C VAL A 21 -2.02 -10.83 11.05
N ALA A 22 -2.75 -11.92 11.30
CA ALA A 22 -2.19 -13.13 11.88
C ALA A 22 -2.91 -14.40 11.39
N ASN A 23 -2.28 -15.56 11.55
CA ASN A 23 -2.83 -16.89 11.29
C ASN A 23 -3.87 -17.33 12.35
N VAL A 24 -4.87 -16.49 12.56
CA VAL A 24 -5.92 -16.66 13.57
C VAL A 24 -7.24 -17.17 12.98
N GLY A 25 -7.38 -17.19 11.65
CA GLY A 25 -8.60 -17.68 11.04
C GLY A 25 -8.68 -19.22 11.01
N PRO A 26 -9.86 -19.73 10.60
CA PRO A 26 -10.11 -21.16 10.45
C PRO A 26 -9.04 -21.84 9.59
N ARG A 27 -8.63 -23.05 9.97
CA ARG A 27 -7.56 -23.82 9.30
C ARG A 27 -6.21 -23.08 9.21
N GLY A 28 -5.98 -22.09 10.08
CA GLY A 28 -4.76 -21.29 10.13
C GLY A 28 -4.69 -20.19 9.07
N SER A 29 -5.82 -19.82 8.46
CA SER A 29 -5.86 -18.73 7.47
C SER A 29 -5.44 -17.39 8.08
N ILE A 30 -4.79 -16.54 7.28
CA ILE A 30 -4.43 -15.18 7.71
C ILE A 30 -5.67 -14.29 7.76
N ARG A 31 -5.89 -13.61 8.89
CA ARG A 31 -7.00 -12.67 9.10
C ARG A 31 -6.54 -11.37 9.76
N PRO A 32 -7.21 -10.23 9.50
CA PRO A 32 -6.92 -8.97 10.17
C PRO A 32 -7.18 -9.02 11.68
N LEU A 33 -6.32 -8.38 12.45
CA LEU A 33 -6.50 -8.10 13.88
C LEU A 33 -6.74 -6.60 14.11
N ALA A 34 -6.21 -5.73 13.24
CA ALA A 34 -6.52 -4.32 13.26
C ALA A 34 -6.35 -3.75 11.86
N VAL A 35 -7.18 -2.77 11.51
CA VAL A 35 -7.08 -2.03 10.26
C VAL A 35 -7.15 -0.54 10.57
N ALA A 36 -6.23 0.23 10.02
CA ALA A 36 -6.25 1.68 10.11
C ALA A 36 -5.97 2.32 8.75
N TYR A 37 -6.73 3.35 8.43
CA TYR A 37 -6.45 4.27 7.34
C TYR A 37 -5.53 5.37 7.87
N ARG A 38 -4.34 5.51 7.28
CA ARG A 38 -3.43 6.63 7.50
C ARG A 38 -3.60 7.59 6.34
N GLN A 39 -4.25 8.72 6.59
CA GLN A 39 -4.43 9.80 5.64
C GLN A 39 -3.12 10.53 5.43
N GLY A 40 -2.54 10.52 4.23
CA GLY A 40 -1.35 11.31 3.89
C GLY A 40 -1.59 12.82 3.88
N ASN A 41 -0.50 13.59 4.01
CA ASN A 41 -0.51 15.02 3.76
C ASN A 41 0.58 15.36 2.73
N ASP A 42 0.36 16.42 1.94
CA ASP A 42 1.32 16.90 0.92
C ASP A 42 1.92 18.22 1.39
N VAL A 43 2.49 18.19 2.59
CA VAL A 43 3.06 19.34 3.31
C VAL A 43 4.54 19.52 3.01
N SER A 44 5.17 18.59 2.31
CA SER A 44 6.55 18.74 1.86
C SER A 44 6.59 18.99 0.35
N PRO A 45 7.46 19.89 -0.14
CA PRO A 45 7.74 20.02 -1.57
C PRO A 45 8.58 18.86 -2.12
N SER A 46 9.14 18.01 -1.25
CA SER A 46 9.97 16.90 -1.70
C SER A 46 9.12 15.86 -2.45
N PRO A 47 9.52 15.46 -3.68
CA PRO A 47 8.85 14.40 -4.43
C PRO A 47 8.91 13.04 -3.71
N GLN A 48 9.81 12.90 -2.73
CA GLN A 48 10.08 11.66 -2.00
C GLN A 48 9.35 11.59 -0.65
N ALA A 49 8.76 12.69 -0.19
CA ALA A 49 8.20 12.80 1.15
C ALA A 49 7.13 11.74 1.47
N ARG A 50 6.30 11.37 0.49
CA ARG A 50 5.28 10.32 0.68
C ARG A 50 5.91 8.96 1.00
N ILE A 51 7.01 8.62 0.33
CA ILE A 51 7.73 7.36 0.56
C ILE A 51 8.47 7.42 1.89
N GLU A 52 9.11 8.54 2.22
CA GLU A 52 9.76 8.73 3.52
C GLU A 52 8.77 8.57 4.68
N ASN A 53 7.57 9.17 4.54
CA ASN A 53 6.49 9.03 5.52
C ASN A 53 6.05 7.57 5.66
N LEU A 54 5.85 6.87 4.53
CA LEU A 54 5.52 5.44 4.53
C LEU A 54 6.58 4.61 5.27
N VAL A 55 7.86 4.85 4.99
CA VAL A 55 8.98 4.14 5.63
C VAL A 55 8.99 4.38 7.14
N ASN A 56 8.80 5.64 7.54
CA ASN A 56 8.74 6.01 8.95
C ASN A 56 7.55 5.35 9.67
N ASP A 57 6.36 5.37 9.06
CA ASP A 57 5.15 4.78 9.62
C ASP A 57 5.32 3.26 9.81
N ILE A 58 5.89 2.56 8.83
CA ILE A 58 6.17 1.12 8.92
C ILE A 58 7.20 0.83 10.02
N LEU A 59 8.32 1.54 10.05
CA LEU A 59 9.37 1.32 11.06
C LEU A 59 8.86 1.56 12.47
N SER A 60 8.16 2.66 12.70
CA SER A 60 7.60 2.99 14.02
C SER A 60 6.57 1.94 14.46
N LEU A 61 5.74 1.45 13.54
CA LEU A 61 4.80 0.37 13.83
C LEU A 61 5.51 -0.95 14.15
N LEU A 62 6.53 -1.33 13.38
CA LEU A 62 7.32 -2.53 13.67
C LEU A 62 8.01 -2.44 15.02
N LYS A 63 8.54 -1.27 15.41
CA LYS A 63 9.15 -1.01 16.72
C LYS A 63 8.14 -1.21 17.86
N VAL A 64 6.96 -0.59 17.77
CA VAL A 64 5.90 -0.71 18.79
C VAL A 64 5.43 -2.16 18.94
N LEU A 65 5.20 -2.86 17.83
CA LEU A 65 4.74 -4.26 17.87
C LEU A 65 5.83 -5.23 18.35
N SER A 66 7.11 -4.90 18.17
CA SER A 66 8.25 -5.73 18.61
C SER A 66 8.68 -5.45 20.05
N GLU A 67 8.13 -4.43 20.70
CA GLU A 67 8.46 -4.05 22.07
C GLU A 67 8.16 -5.21 23.04
N PRO A 68 9.14 -5.68 23.84
CA PRO A 68 8.94 -6.80 24.76
C PRO A 68 7.79 -6.61 25.75
N ALA A 69 7.50 -5.37 26.16
CA ALA A 69 6.38 -5.04 27.04
C ALA A 69 5.01 -5.37 26.43
N ASN A 70 4.89 -5.34 25.10
CA ASN A 70 3.65 -5.61 24.38
C ASN A 70 3.47 -7.10 24.06
N ARG A 71 4.54 -7.91 24.11
CA ARG A 71 4.55 -9.31 23.64
C ARG A 71 3.46 -10.17 24.28
N ALA A 72 3.38 -10.20 25.61
CA ALA A 72 2.41 -11.06 26.31
C ALA A 72 0.96 -10.70 25.97
N SER A 73 0.67 -9.40 25.89
CA SER A 73 -0.66 -8.89 25.54
C SER A 73 -1.03 -9.19 24.09
N LEU A 74 -0.10 -9.02 23.15
CA LEU A 74 -0.30 -9.36 21.74
C LEU A 74 -0.50 -10.87 21.53
N GLU A 75 0.23 -11.72 22.26
CA GLU A 75 0.05 -13.17 22.21
C GLU A 75 -1.31 -13.61 22.76
N ALA A 76 -1.72 -13.06 23.90
CA ALA A 76 -3.02 -13.33 24.50
C ALA A 76 -4.16 -12.91 23.56
N GLU A 77 -4.05 -11.74 22.94
CA GLU A 77 -5.05 -11.25 21.99
C GLU A 77 -5.08 -12.09 20.71
N ARG A 78 -3.92 -12.47 20.17
CA ARG A 78 -3.82 -13.39 19.03
C ARG A 78 -4.45 -14.77 19.35
N ALA A 79 -4.27 -15.27 20.56
CA ALA A 79 -4.90 -16.52 21.00
C ALA A 79 -6.43 -16.38 21.07
N ARG A 80 -6.93 -15.29 21.65
CA ARG A 80 -8.37 -14.98 21.71
C ARG A 80 -8.98 -14.79 20.32
N ALA A 81 -8.24 -14.20 19.39
CA ALA A 81 -8.70 -13.97 18.03
C ALA A 81 -9.04 -15.27 17.28
N LYS A 82 -8.36 -16.39 17.59
CA LYS A 82 -8.68 -17.70 17.00
C LYS A 82 -10.10 -18.13 17.28
N GLU A 83 -10.48 -18.08 18.54
CA GLU A 83 -11.83 -18.43 18.98
C GLU A 83 -12.86 -17.46 18.41
N TRP A 84 -12.56 -16.16 18.43
CA TRP A 84 -13.44 -15.13 17.89
C TRP A 84 -13.74 -15.32 16.39
N TYR A 85 -12.72 -15.65 15.58
CA TYR A 85 -12.91 -15.88 14.14
C TYR A 85 -13.67 -17.18 13.85
N LEU A 86 -13.53 -18.22 14.67
CA LEU A 86 -14.32 -19.45 14.56
C LEU A 86 -15.81 -19.16 14.82
N GLN A 87 -16.12 -18.48 15.93
CA GLN A 87 -17.49 -18.11 16.29
C GLN A 87 -18.16 -17.22 15.25
N ARG A 88 -17.41 -16.27 14.67
CA ARG A 88 -17.93 -15.35 13.65
C ARG A 88 -18.22 -16.06 12.32
N GLN A 89 -17.44 -17.07 11.97
CA GLN A 89 -17.69 -17.91 10.79
C GLN A 89 -19.01 -18.68 10.94
N GLU A 90 -19.26 -19.25 12.12
CA GLU A 90 -20.50 -19.98 12.42
C GLU A 90 -21.73 -19.07 12.40
N ALA A 91 -21.57 -17.81 12.84
CA ALA A 91 -22.63 -16.81 12.84
C ALA A 91 -22.99 -16.23 11.46
N GLY A 92 -22.26 -16.56 10.39
CA GLY A 92 -22.55 -16.14 9.01
C GLY A 92 -22.59 -14.61 8.79
N THR A 93 -22.03 -13.82 9.72
CA THR A 93 -22.18 -12.36 9.73
C THR A 93 -20.87 -11.67 9.31
N GLU A 94 -20.61 -11.63 8.01
CA GLU A 94 -19.63 -10.71 7.43
C GLU A 94 -20.38 -9.49 6.86
N ALA A 95 -20.67 -8.51 7.72
CA ALA A 95 -21.09 -7.20 7.25
C ALA A 95 -19.92 -6.58 6.46
N ARG A 96 -20.14 -6.37 5.16
CA ARG A 96 -19.23 -5.59 4.32
C ARG A 96 -19.25 -4.14 4.79
N SER A 97 -18.07 -3.59 5.03
CA SER A 97 -17.93 -2.17 5.33
C SER A 97 -18.20 -1.34 4.08
N ASP A 98 -18.69 -0.11 4.28
CA ASP A 98 -18.77 0.87 3.21
C ASP A 98 -17.38 1.12 2.62
N ALA A 99 -17.34 1.40 1.32
CA ALA A 99 -16.11 1.71 0.62
C ALA A 99 -15.45 2.96 1.21
N LEU A 100 -14.13 2.91 1.36
CA LEU A 100 -13.35 4.06 1.76
C LEU A 100 -13.40 5.14 0.68
N PRO A 101 -13.34 6.43 1.05
CA PRO A 101 -13.30 7.50 0.08
C PRO A 101 -12.03 7.38 -0.78
N ASP A 102 -12.20 7.20 -2.09
CA ASP A 102 -11.15 7.40 -3.08
C ASP A 102 -11.08 8.90 -3.43
N SER A 103 -10.60 9.68 -2.47
CA SER A 103 -10.44 11.12 -2.66
C SER A 103 -9.44 11.40 -3.79
N PRO A 104 -9.65 12.46 -4.59
CA PRO A 104 -8.72 12.76 -5.67
C PRO A 104 -7.32 13.08 -5.14
N GLN A 105 -6.32 12.55 -5.81
CA GLN A 105 -4.92 12.99 -5.67
C GLN A 105 -4.83 14.51 -5.91
N PRO A 106 -3.84 15.21 -5.33
CA PRO A 106 -3.69 16.65 -5.55
C PRO A 106 -3.56 16.97 -7.05
N PRO A 107 -3.89 18.20 -7.48
CA PRO A 107 -3.68 18.60 -8.86
C PRO A 107 -2.19 18.48 -9.23
N PHE A 108 -1.92 18.25 -10.51
CA PHE A 108 -0.58 18.37 -11.05
C PHE A 108 -0.07 19.78 -10.80
N ARG A 109 1.19 19.90 -10.39
CA ARG A 109 1.86 21.20 -10.27
C ARG A 109 3.05 21.21 -11.21
N GLY A 110 3.11 22.24 -12.04
CA GLY A 110 4.26 22.49 -12.89
C GLY A 110 5.47 22.93 -12.07
N TRP A 111 6.66 22.80 -12.65
CA TRP A 111 7.92 23.15 -11.99
C TRP A 111 8.06 24.65 -11.67
N LYS A 112 7.26 25.49 -12.35
CA LYS A 112 7.23 26.96 -12.17
C LYS A 112 6.18 27.42 -11.16
N ASP A 113 5.34 26.52 -10.65
CA ASP A 113 4.28 26.89 -9.72
C ASP A 113 4.85 27.09 -8.31
N GLU A 114 4.41 28.14 -7.61
CA GLU A 114 4.72 28.30 -6.20
C GLU A 114 4.14 27.12 -5.41
N TRP A 115 5.03 26.42 -4.69
CA TRP A 115 4.61 25.30 -3.86
C TRP A 115 3.80 25.81 -2.67
N THR A 116 2.62 25.24 -2.46
CA THR A 116 1.80 25.50 -1.28
C THR A 116 1.45 24.18 -0.60
N PRO A 117 1.62 24.07 0.73
CA PRO A 117 1.26 22.86 1.46
C PRO A 117 -0.22 22.52 1.28
N ILE A 118 -0.53 21.26 0.96
CA ILE A 118 -1.92 20.78 0.86
C ILE A 118 -2.23 19.96 2.10
N TRP A 119 -3.02 20.55 2.99
CA TRP A 119 -3.54 19.90 4.19
C TRP A 119 -4.86 19.22 3.86
N GLN A 120 -4.95 17.93 4.21
CA GLN A 120 -6.22 17.21 4.13
C GLN A 120 -7.12 17.57 5.33
N PRO A 121 -8.44 17.59 5.15
CA PRO A 121 -9.37 17.81 6.25
C PRO A 121 -9.17 16.76 7.33
N GLU A 122 -9.42 17.15 8.59
CA GLU A 122 -9.41 16.19 9.69
C GLU A 122 -10.55 15.21 9.52
N LEU A 123 -10.22 13.93 9.66
CA LEU A 123 -11.22 12.88 9.51
C LEU A 123 -11.91 12.61 10.86
N PRO A 124 -13.21 12.25 10.85
CA PRO A 124 -13.95 11.99 12.09
C PRO A 124 -13.34 10.80 12.85
N GLN A 125 -13.23 10.90 14.17
CA GLN A 125 -12.73 9.78 14.97
C GLN A 125 -13.80 8.69 15.07
N ASN A 126 -13.41 7.45 14.78
CA ASN A 126 -14.29 6.29 14.96
C ASN A 126 -14.29 5.90 16.46
N VAL A 127 -15.46 6.02 17.10
CA VAL A 127 -15.66 5.70 18.53
C VAL A 127 -16.09 4.23 18.73
N ALA A 128 -16.18 3.44 17.66
CA ALA A 128 -16.61 2.05 17.76
C ALA A 128 -15.68 1.21 18.65
N PRO A 129 -16.22 0.23 19.40
CA PRO A 129 -15.42 -0.71 20.16
C PRO A 129 -14.44 -1.46 19.25
N ARG A 130 -13.19 -1.59 19.71
CA ARG A 130 -12.15 -2.31 18.97
C ARG A 130 -12.22 -3.79 19.34
N ASP A 131 -12.36 -4.66 18.34
CA ASP A 131 -12.41 -6.12 18.55
C ASP A 131 -11.13 -6.64 19.26
N PHE A 132 -9.99 -6.03 18.90
CA PHE A 132 -8.65 -6.39 19.37
C PHE A 132 -7.92 -5.14 19.87
N PRO A 133 -8.24 -4.67 21.10
CA PRO A 133 -7.79 -3.37 21.60
C PRO A 133 -6.27 -3.24 21.75
N VAL A 134 -5.53 -4.30 22.08
CA VAL A 134 -4.07 -4.25 22.25
C VAL A 134 -3.39 -3.99 20.91
N THR A 135 -3.71 -4.83 19.91
CA THR A 135 -3.17 -4.72 18.55
C THR A 135 -3.57 -3.39 17.93
N SER A 136 -4.83 -2.97 18.12
CA SER A 136 -5.33 -1.69 17.62
C SER A 136 -4.61 -0.49 18.26
N THR A 137 -4.28 -0.57 19.55
CA THR A 137 -3.52 0.48 20.26
C THR A 137 -2.09 0.55 19.74
N CYS A 138 -1.42 -0.60 19.59
CA CYS A 138 -0.08 -0.67 18.98
C CYS A 138 -0.07 -0.09 17.56
N LEU A 139 -1.12 -0.37 16.78
CA LEU A 139 -1.28 0.16 15.43
C LEU A 139 -1.32 1.69 15.42
N VAL A 140 -2.23 2.29 16.19
CA VAL A 140 -2.32 3.76 16.25
C VAL A 140 -1.08 4.40 16.83
N GLU A 141 -0.53 3.84 17.91
CA GLU A 141 0.68 4.35 18.52
C GLU A 141 1.86 4.34 17.53
N GLY A 142 2.02 3.26 16.76
CA GLY A 142 3.02 3.16 15.71
C GLY A 142 2.86 4.23 14.63
N LEU A 143 1.64 4.42 14.13
CA LEU A 143 1.35 5.39 13.07
C LEU A 143 1.46 6.85 13.54
N LEU A 144 1.12 7.16 14.78
CA LEU A 144 1.27 8.51 15.34
C LEU A 144 2.73 8.84 15.69
N ARG A 145 3.55 7.84 16.03
CA ARG A 145 5.00 8.02 16.27
C ARG A 145 5.81 8.10 14.97
N GLY A 146 5.26 7.66 13.84
CA GLY A 146 5.93 7.64 12.54
C GLY A 146 6.43 9.01 12.11
N ASN A 147 5.61 10.05 12.28
CA ASN A 147 5.91 11.36 11.72
C ASN A 147 5.33 12.49 12.60
N GLU A 148 6.16 13.49 12.89
CA GLU A 148 5.82 14.65 13.75
C GLU A 148 4.67 15.50 13.19
N SER A 149 4.44 15.45 11.87
CA SER A 149 3.33 16.14 11.21
C SER A 149 2.02 15.34 11.18
N THR A 150 2.03 14.09 11.66
CA THR A 150 0.81 13.25 11.73
C THR A 150 -0.08 13.73 12.88
N ARG A 151 -1.28 14.19 12.56
CA ARG A 151 -2.29 14.51 13.57
C ARG A 151 -2.98 13.23 14.03
N THR A 152 -3.57 13.26 15.22
CA THR A 152 -4.40 12.15 15.71
C THR A 152 -5.56 11.84 14.75
N SER A 153 -6.13 12.85 14.10
CA SER A 153 -7.21 12.70 13.11
C SER A 153 -6.75 12.18 11.74
N ASP A 154 -5.44 12.08 11.48
CA ASP A 154 -4.90 11.48 10.26
C ASP A 154 -4.85 9.93 10.34
N VAL A 155 -5.18 9.34 11.50
CA VAL A 155 -5.27 7.89 11.69
C VAL A 155 -6.69 7.50 12.08
N GLN A 156 -7.35 6.71 11.22
CA GLN A 156 -8.70 6.25 11.45
C GLN A 156 -8.80 4.73 11.49
N PHE A 157 -9.47 4.21 12.52
CA PHE A 157 -9.79 2.79 12.54
C PHE A 157 -10.81 2.42 11.48
N GLN A 158 -10.54 1.31 10.82
CA GLN A 158 -11.41 0.70 9.85
C GLN A 158 -11.88 -0.68 10.36
N PRO A 159 -13.09 -1.12 9.99
CA PRO A 159 -13.55 -2.46 10.31
C PRO A 159 -12.58 -3.53 9.82
N LEU A 160 -12.50 -4.67 10.51
CA LEU A 160 -11.63 -5.79 10.10
C LEU A 160 -12.02 -6.37 8.72
N SER A 161 -13.26 -6.15 8.28
CA SER A 161 -13.77 -6.55 6.97
C SER A 161 -13.46 -5.55 5.85
N THR A 162 -12.71 -4.48 6.12
CA THR A 162 -12.40 -3.43 5.13
C THR A 162 -11.58 -4.01 3.98
N PRO A 163 -12.15 -4.08 2.75
CA PRO A 163 -11.42 -4.59 1.60
C PRO A 163 -10.37 -3.59 1.11
N PHE A 164 -9.30 -4.10 0.53
CA PHE A 164 -8.39 -3.31 -0.29
C PHE A 164 -8.79 -3.41 -1.77
N HIS A 165 -8.68 -2.28 -2.46
CA HIS A 165 -9.02 -2.11 -3.85
C HIS A 165 -7.78 -1.63 -4.59
N GLY A 166 -7.26 -2.46 -5.49
CA GLY A 166 -6.02 -2.16 -6.22
C GLY A 166 -6.16 -1.01 -7.22
N ASP A 167 -7.38 -0.63 -7.57
CA ASP A 167 -7.74 0.45 -8.49
C ASP A 167 -7.94 1.81 -7.81
N CYS A 168 -7.77 1.91 -6.48
CA CYS A 168 -7.87 3.19 -5.77
C CYS A 168 -6.68 4.10 -6.07
N LEU A 169 -7.00 5.36 -6.39
CA LEU A 169 -6.00 6.40 -6.60
C LEU A 169 -5.49 6.96 -5.28
N GLU A 170 -6.31 6.99 -4.24
CA GLU A 170 -6.00 7.66 -2.98
C GLU A 170 -4.96 6.91 -2.14
N TYR A 171 -5.15 5.60 -2.00
CA TYR A 171 -4.44 4.81 -1.00
C TYR A 171 -3.79 3.53 -1.51
N GLY A 172 -2.61 3.25 -0.97
CA GLY A 172 -1.98 1.94 -1.04
C GLY A 172 -2.33 1.09 0.18
N MET A 173 -1.68 -0.05 0.30
CA MET A 173 -1.80 -0.96 1.45
C MET A 173 -0.43 -1.35 1.99
N VAL A 174 -0.37 -1.46 3.31
CA VAL A 174 0.72 -2.08 4.05
C VAL A 174 0.14 -3.23 4.88
N VAL A 175 0.79 -4.38 4.82
CA VAL A 175 0.43 -5.55 5.63
C VAL A 175 1.54 -5.84 6.63
N ILE A 176 1.20 -5.90 7.91
CA ILE A 176 2.08 -6.28 9.01
C ILE A 176 1.63 -7.63 9.55
N ASN A 177 2.41 -8.68 9.29
CA ASN A 177 2.10 -10.03 9.71
C ASN A 177 2.74 -10.36 11.06
N VAL A 178 1.89 -10.55 12.07
CA VAL A 178 2.24 -10.88 13.47
C VAL A 178 1.93 -12.33 13.83
N SER A 179 1.82 -13.22 12.83
CA SER A 179 1.66 -14.67 13.05
C SER A 179 2.81 -15.25 13.90
N ASN A 180 4.00 -14.66 13.82
CA ASN A 180 5.09 -14.85 14.76
C ASN A 180 5.50 -13.48 15.33
N ILE A 181 5.20 -13.22 16.61
CA ILE A 181 5.47 -11.94 17.28
C ILE A 181 6.98 -11.72 17.48
N GLU A 182 7.80 -12.78 17.50
CA GLU A 182 9.26 -12.64 17.55
C GLU A 182 9.87 -12.26 16.19
N ARG A 183 9.12 -12.48 15.10
CA ARG A 183 9.59 -12.23 13.75
C ARG A 183 8.47 -11.65 12.90
N ILE A 184 8.09 -10.43 13.24
CA ILE A 184 7.09 -9.66 12.53
C ILE A 184 7.60 -9.39 11.11
N LYS A 185 6.69 -9.50 10.14
CA LYS A 185 7.00 -9.24 8.73
C LYS A 185 6.15 -8.09 8.21
N TYR A 186 6.67 -7.31 7.28
CA TYR A 186 5.89 -6.28 6.58
C TYR A 186 5.80 -6.57 5.08
N GLY A 187 4.86 -5.93 4.39
CA GLY A 187 4.82 -5.94 2.94
C GLY A 187 4.02 -4.75 2.41
N ILE A 188 4.52 -4.13 1.35
CA ILE A 188 3.91 -2.97 0.69
C ILE A 188 3.18 -3.45 -0.56
N VAL A 189 1.92 -3.05 -0.71
CA VAL A 189 1.09 -3.27 -1.90
C VAL A 189 0.52 -1.93 -2.30
N ALA A 190 1.21 -1.26 -3.21
CA ALA A 190 0.86 0.08 -3.66
C ALA A 190 1.30 0.25 -5.12
N PHE A 191 0.68 1.19 -5.79
CA PHE A 191 0.72 1.37 -7.24
C PHE A 191 0.83 2.86 -7.55
N PRO A 192 1.96 3.33 -8.12
CA PRO A 192 2.15 4.76 -8.34
C PRO A 192 1.03 5.38 -9.18
N ILE A 193 0.80 6.66 -8.90
CA ILE A 193 -0.07 7.54 -9.65
C ILE A 193 0.78 8.26 -10.68
N ARG A 194 0.37 8.18 -11.94
CA ARG A 194 0.97 8.90 -13.06
C ARG A 194 0.07 10.04 -13.47
N TYR A 195 0.68 11.20 -13.67
CA TYR A 195 0.04 12.38 -14.23
C TYR A 195 0.31 12.39 -15.73
N MET A 196 -0.67 11.95 -16.52
CA MET A 196 -0.55 11.75 -17.95
C MET A 196 -1.16 12.92 -18.71
N ALA A 197 -0.49 13.43 -19.74
CA ALA A 197 -1.05 14.48 -20.57
C ALA A 197 -0.55 14.41 -22.01
N ASP A 198 -1.35 14.97 -22.92
CA ASP A 198 -0.92 15.29 -24.28
C ASP A 198 -0.04 16.54 -24.24
N VAL A 199 1.24 16.38 -24.56
CA VAL A 199 2.22 17.47 -24.62
C VAL A 199 2.93 17.48 -25.96
N ILE A 200 3.42 18.67 -26.32
CA ILE A 200 4.30 18.89 -27.46
C ILE A 200 5.68 19.17 -26.86
N TYR A 201 6.72 18.50 -27.33
CA TYR A 201 8.07 18.65 -26.79
C TYR A 201 9.11 18.83 -27.89
N HIS A 202 10.24 19.42 -27.53
CA HIS A 202 11.21 19.91 -28.50
C HIS A 202 12.11 18.81 -29.08
N SER A 203 12.34 17.73 -28.33
CA SER A 203 13.28 16.67 -28.71
C SER A 203 12.57 15.40 -29.25
N PRO A 204 12.94 14.89 -30.44
CA PRO A 204 12.47 13.58 -30.93
C PRO A 204 12.95 12.39 -30.08
N ASP A 205 14.10 12.55 -29.42
CA ASP A 205 14.77 11.51 -28.62
C ASP A 205 14.72 11.79 -27.11
N GLY A 206 14.10 12.91 -26.72
CA GLY A 206 13.98 13.37 -25.33
C GLY A 206 12.57 13.20 -24.80
N GLU A 207 12.46 13.15 -23.48
CA GLU A 207 11.17 13.25 -22.78
C GLU A 207 10.76 14.73 -22.67
N TRP A 208 9.51 14.99 -22.29
CA TRP A 208 9.04 16.36 -22.03
C TRP A 208 9.83 16.97 -20.87
N ASP A 209 10.47 18.11 -21.12
CA ASP A 209 11.24 18.86 -20.14
C ASP A 209 10.38 20.01 -19.58
N PRO A 210 10.00 19.99 -18.29
CA PRO A 210 9.21 21.06 -17.69
C PRO A 210 9.89 22.44 -17.70
N VAL A 211 11.19 22.51 -17.97
CA VAL A 211 11.96 23.76 -18.05
C VAL A 211 11.85 24.38 -19.45
N GLU A 212 12.06 23.56 -20.48
CA GLU A 212 12.17 23.98 -21.89
C GLU A 212 10.85 23.88 -22.67
N ASP A 213 10.01 22.90 -22.34
CA ASP A 213 8.76 22.64 -23.07
C ASP A 213 7.56 23.40 -22.47
N ASP A 214 6.55 23.61 -23.32
CA ASP A 214 5.30 24.24 -22.91
C ASP A 214 4.54 23.34 -21.91
N PRO A 215 3.86 23.95 -20.91
CA PRO A 215 3.01 23.21 -19.98
C PRO A 215 1.83 22.54 -20.70
N PRO A 216 1.27 21.46 -20.13
CA PRO A 216 0.09 20.81 -20.69
C PRO A 216 -1.09 21.79 -20.77
N ARG A 217 -1.87 21.69 -21.86
CA ARG A 217 -3.01 22.60 -22.13
C ARG A 217 -4.21 22.41 -21.21
N LYS A 218 -4.30 21.25 -20.56
CA LYS A 218 -5.34 20.85 -19.61
C LYS A 218 -4.69 20.16 -18.41
N GLU A 219 -5.44 20.05 -17.33
CA GLU A 219 -5.02 19.26 -16.17
C GLU A 219 -4.70 17.81 -16.62
N PRO A 220 -3.53 17.26 -16.24
CA PRO A 220 -3.18 15.87 -16.52
C PRO A 220 -4.16 14.86 -15.91
N ASP A 221 -4.39 13.79 -16.66
CA ASP A 221 -5.16 12.64 -16.21
C ASP A 221 -4.37 11.88 -15.13
N LYS A 222 -5.04 11.51 -14.04
CA LYS A 222 -4.45 10.74 -12.94
C LYS A 222 -4.74 9.26 -13.15
N VAL A 223 -3.72 8.48 -13.47
CA VAL A 223 -3.88 7.05 -13.77
C VAL A 223 -2.97 6.19 -12.90
N LEU A 224 -3.43 4.99 -12.57
CA LEU A 224 -2.57 3.97 -11.97
C LEU A 224 -1.74 3.28 -13.04
N VAL A 225 -0.64 2.68 -12.62
CA VAL A 225 0.07 1.68 -13.43
C VAL A 225 -0.87 0.54 -13.83
N ASP A 226 -0.73 0.05 -15.07
CA ASP A 226 -1.60 -1.00 -15.61
C ASP A 226 -1.45 -2.33 -14.87
N LYS A 227 -0.21 -2.73 -14.60
CA LYS A 227 0.09 -4.00 -13.92
C LYS A 227 0.06 -3.81 -12.41
N ARG A 228 -0.97 -4.37 -11.77
CA ARG A 228 -1.21 -4.29 -10.34
C ARG A 228 -1.20 -5.68 -9.68
N PRO A 229 -0.03 -6.34 -9.55
CA PRO A 229 0.00 -7.70 -9.03
C PRO A 229 -0.33 -7.75 -7.55
N ARG A 230 -0.97 -8.85 -7.14
CA ARG A 230 -1.34 -9.17 -5.77
C ARG A 230 -0.15 -9.68 -4.94
N VAL A 231 0.98 -8.97 -4.96
CA VAL A 231 2.24 -9.41 -4.34
C VAL A 231 2.78 -8.34 -3.40
N PRO A 232 2.94 -8.64 -2.09
CA PRO A 232 3.62 -7.75 -1.16
C PRO A 232 5.10 -7.59 -1.51
N LEU A 233 5.59 -6.35 -1.53
CA LEU A 233 6.97 -6.00 -1.82
C LEU A 233 7.70 -5.54 -0.55
N SER A 234 9.03 -5.73 -0.52
CA SER A 234 9.89 -5.01 0.44
C SER A 234 10.04 -3.56 0.00
N ILE A 235 10.61 -2.70 0.84
CA ILE A 235 10.82 -1.30 0.47
C ILE A 235 11.72 -1.17 -0.76
N LEU A 236 12.82 -1.92 -0.86
CA LEU A 236 13.65 -1.89 -2.08
C LEU A 236 12.91 -2.50 -3.27
N GLY A 237 12.15 -3.58 -3.08
CA GLY A 237 11.34 -4.16 -4.15
C GLY A 237 10.28 -3.18 -4.68
N TYR A 238 9.70 -2.35 -3.82
CA TYR A 238 8.76 -1.28 -4.19
C TYR A 238 9.47 -0.16 -4.97
N LEU A 239 10.61 0.31 -4.46
CA LEU A 239 11.42 1.35 -5.12
C LEU A 239 11.99 0.90 -6.47
N ASP A 240 12.54 -0.31 -6.56
CA ASP A 240 13.11 -0.84 -7.81
C ASP A 240 12.06 -0.98 -8.90
N ARG A 241 10.85 -1.38 -8.51
CA ARG A 241 9.78 -1.63 -9.46
C ARG A 241 9.15 -0.35 -10.01
N TYR A 242 9.02 0.67 -9.16
CA TYR A 242 8.16 1.81 -9.44
C TYR A 242 8.87 3.16 -9.40
N PHE A 243 9.99 3.27 -8.70
CA PHE A 243 10.74 4.51 -8.55
C PHE A 243 12.24 4.27 -8.82
N PRO A 244 12.61 3.76 -10.02
CA PRO A 244 14.00 3.42 -10.34
C PRO A 244 14.94 4.62 -10.28
N SER A 245 14.41 5.82 -10.55
CA SER A 245 15.13 7.11 -10.48
C SER A 245 15.34 7.63 -9.05
N ALA A 246 14.67 7.07 -8.04
CA ALA A 246 14.81 7.47 -6.63
C ALA A 246 16.08 6.91 -5.96
N LEU A 247 17.23 7.08 -6.62
CA LEU A 247 18.52 6.55 -6.16
C LEU A 247 18.96 7.08 -4.79
N VAL A 248 18.54 8.30 -4.44
CA VAL A 248 18.84 8.93 -3.14
C VAL A 248 18.17 8.15 -2.01
N LEU A 249 16.90 7.78 -2.16
CA LEU A 249 16.16 7.01 -1.16
C LEU A 249 16.78 5.63 -0.89
N ARG A 250 17.41 5.01 -1.89
CA ARG A 250 18.07 3.70 -1.71
C ARG A 250 19.25 3.73 -0.74
N LYS A 251 19.81 4.92 -0.51
CA LYS A 251 20.92 5.14 0.44
C LYS A 251 20.46 5.74 1.76
N ASP A 252 19.16 6.05 1.88
CA ASP A 252 18.60 6.56 3.12
C ASP A 252 18.71 5.51 4.23
N SER A 253 19.13 5.94 5.43
CA SER A 253 19.39 5.03 6.53
C SER A 253 18.14 4.32 7.03
N LYS A 254 16.97 4.98 6.97
CA LYS A 254 15.70 4.38 7.37
C LYS A 254 15.18 3.41 6.32
N VAL A 255 15.38 3.69 5.03
CA VAL A 255 15.08 2.72 3.97
C VAL A 255 15.90 1.45 4.15
N LEU A 256 17.20 1.58 4.45
CA LEU A 256 18.07 0.42 4.72
C LEU A 256 17.68 -0.31 6.02
N GLU A 257 17.28 0.41 7.08
CA GLU A 257 16.74 -0.17 8.31
C GLU A 257 15.48 -1.00 8.04
N LEU A 258 14.56 -0.46 7.22
CA LEU A 258 13.32 -1.15 6.86
C LEU A 258 13.57 -2.35 5.94
N GLU A 259 14.52 -2.26 5.00
CA GLU A 259 14.88 -3.40 4.16
C GLU A 259 15.48 -4.55 4.97
N ALA A 260 16.21 -4.26 6.05
CA ALA A 260 16.72 -5.29 6.95
C ALA A 260 15.61 -6.03 7.73
N CYS A 261 14.39 -5.46 7.79
CA CYS A 261 13.25 -6.10 8.42
C CYS A 261 12.69 -7.25 7.54
N PRO A 262 12.18 -8.34 8.13
CA PRO A 262 11.57 -9.43 7.38
C PRO A 262 10.40 -8.97 6.48
N CYS A 263 10.45 -9.32 5.19
CA CYS A 263 9.37 -9.05 4.24
C CYS A 263 8.41 -10.25 4.13
N VAL A 264 7.10 -9.99 3.98
CA VAL A 264 6.10 -11.00 3.60
C VAL A 264 6.36 -11.41 2.15
N LYS A 265 6.43 -12.72 1.90
CA LYS A 265 6.67 -13.28 0.56
C LYS A 265 5.48 -14.08 0.01
N ASP A 266 4.56 -14.49 0.89
CA ASP A 266 3.42 -15.31 0.52
C ASP A 266 2.20 -14.42 0.21
N PRO A 267 1.67 -14.43 -1.03
CA PRO A 267 0.47 -13.69 -1.43
C PRO A 267 -0.82 -14.12 -0.69
N SER A 268 -0.84 -15.31 -0.07
CA SER A 268 -2.01 -15.79 0.68
C SER A 268 -2.40 -14.88 1.85
N VAL A 269 -1.44 -14.06 2.33
CA VAL A 269 -1.67 -13.02 3.34
C VAL A 269 -2.76 -12.03 2.93
N LEU A 270 -3.02 -11.91 1.62
CA LEU A 270 -3.98 -10.97 1.05
C LEU A 270 -5.35 -11.58 0.78
N ASP A 271 -5.55 -12.90 0.92
CA ASP A 271 -6.76 -13.59 0.45
C ASP A 271 -8.07 -13.02 1.03
N TYR A 272 -8.04 -12.55 2.27
CA TYR A 272 -9.19 -12.01 2.97
C TYR A 272 -9.29 -10.48 2.98
N ILE A 273 -8.26 -9.80 2.47
CA ILE A 273 -8.19 -8.34 2.41
C ILE A 273 -8.42 -7.87 0.97
N TRP A 274 -7.76 -8.52 0.03
CA TRP A 274 -7.88 -8.28 -1.41
C TRP A 274 -8.12 -9.62 -2.11
N PRO A 275 -9.36 -10.14 -2.11
CA PRO A 275 -9.67 -11.42 -2.75
C PRO A 275 -9.41 -11.34 -4.26
N PHE A 276 -9.03 -12.46 -4.87
CA PHE A 276 -8.90 -12.55 -6.32
C PHE A 276 -10.25 -12.27 -6.98
N ASP A 277 -10.29 -11.34 -7.94
CA ASP A 277 -11.43 -11.25 -8.84
C ASP A 277 -11.25 -12.31 -9.94
N PRO A 278 -12.17 -13.27 -10.10
CA PRO A 278 -12.08 -14.28 -11.15
C PRO A 278 -11.96 -13.71 -12.56
N LYS A 279 -12.34 -12.43 -12.76
CA LYS A 279 -12.24 -11.73 -14.05
C LYS A 279 -10.81 -11.31 -14.41
N ASP A 280 -9.90 -11.23 -13.44
CA ASP A 280 -8.48 -10.89 -13.67
C ASP A 280 -7.62 -12.11 -14.01
N ALA A 281 -8.20 -13.32 -13.95
CA ALA A 281 -7.56 -14.54 -14.42
C ALA A 281 -7.70 -14.64 -15.94
N SER A 282 -6.84 -13.95 -16.69
CA SER A 282 -6.62 -14.33 -18.09
C SER A 282 -6.09 -15.77 -18.12
N PRO A 283 -6.67 -16.69 -18.91
CA PRO A 283 -6.16 -18.04 -19.00
C PRO A 283 -4.76 -17.98 -19.60
N VAL A 284 -3.76 -18.40 -18.83
CA VAL A 284 -2.46 -18.76 -19.37
C VAL A 284 -2.73 -19.95 -20.28
N GLU A 285 -2.74 -19.73 -21.60
CA GLU A 285 -2.70 -20.81 -22.57
C GLU A 285 -1.42 -21.61 -22.30
N SER A 286 -1.58 -22.75 -21.64
CA SER A 286 -0.56 -23.77 -21.54
C SER A 286 -0.33 -24.34 -22.93
N SER A 287 0.63 -23.77 -23.65
CA SER A 287 1.23 -24.39 -24.82
C SER A 287 2.10 -25.58 -24.36
N GLU A 288 1.45 -26.65 -23.91
CA GLU A 288 2.06 -27.98 -23.90
C GLU A 288 1.96 -28.52 -25.32
N GLN A 289 2.98 -28.20 -26.10
CA GLN A 289 3.22 -28.80 -27.40
C GLN A 289 3.62 -30.26 -27.18
N SER A 290 2.61 -31.13 -27.20
CA SER A 290 2.75 -32.57 -27.33
C SER A 290 3.48 -32.89 -28.64
N CYS A 291 4.80 -33.09 -28.55
CA CYS A 291 5.56 -33.73 -29.61
C CYS A 291 5.37 -35.24 -29.46
N SER A 292 4.24 -35.73 -29.98
CA SER A 292 3.97 -37.17 -30.10
C SER A 292 4.87 -37.75 -31.18
N SER A 293 5.84 -38.54 -30.72
CA SER A 293 6.60 -39.49 -31.53
C SER A 293 5.67 -40.42 -32.29
N LYS A 294 5.77 -40.45 -33.62
CA LYS A 294 5.39 -41.61 -34.43
C LYS A 294 6.49 -41.95 -35.43
N CYS A 295 7.29 -42.94 -35.05
CA CYS A 295 7.85 -43.90 -36.00
C CYS A 295 6.70 -44.71 -36.63
N ASN A 296 6.78 -44.92 -37.94
CA ASN A 296 6.41 -46.13 -38.71
C ASN A 296 6.68 -45.78 -40.19
N ILE A 297 7.80 -46.23 -40.77
CA ILE A 297 7.89 -47.45 -41.61
C ILE A 297 6.73 -47.57 -42.60
N MET A 298 6.96 -47.12 -43.84
CA MET A 298 7.02 -48.00 -45.03
C MET A 298 7.83 -47.31 -46.13
#